data_AF-A0A2V7VDH9-F1
#
_entry.id   AF-A0A2V7VDH9-F1
#
_cell.length_a   1.000
_cell.length_b   1.000
_cell.length_c   1.000
_cell.angle_alpha   90.00
_cell.angle_beta   90.00
_cell.angle_gamma   90.00
#
_symmetry.space_group_name_H-M   'P 1'
#
loop_
_entity.id
_entity.type
_entity.pdbx_description
1 polymer ?
#
loop_
_entity_poly.entity_id
_entity_poly.type
_entity_poly.pdbx_seq_one_letter_code
_entity_poly.pdbx_strand_id
1 'polypeptide(L)'
;MGVQGARGDRPGLRGVLLREGRLGPAVREGPRLRAHGPPEGRDRSPYTTASEENSCAVAEAARSEFGVTVTRHAGRGRWHQLVLSGNGNRWHPAGVNLWLRELGVYGQRSHQKRVPAEVFQLSDEQVGVFLRHLWATDGSITLRRPGSRGAPHVYYSTNCRGFALDVAALLLRLGILARLHTVHQGGYRPLQTVDVSGGLAQRRFLEAVGAFGPRRAPADLLETHLAGRVENTNVDTLPEAVFDDVKALMRSRGISQRAMAARRGTTYGGSSRFRFAPSRRLVGEYAALLGSEDLQRKATDDLFWDRVVQVRPAGEEDVYDLTVPGPSCWLADSIVSHNSGALEQDADIVMFIYREEEYKPSDENRGMAEIIIGKQRNGPTGTRKLAFIKEFTRFENLQPQWKT
;
A
#
# COMPACT_ATOMS: atom_id res chain seq x y z
N MET A 1 44.85 24.27 42.98
CA MET A 1 46.21 23.82 43.34
C MET A 1 46.18 22.30 43.38
N GLY A 2 46.65 21.64 42.30
CA GLY A 2 47.79 20.70 42.36
C GLY A 2 47.25 19.29 42.70
N VAL A 3 47.50 18.19 41.99
CA VAL A 3 48.70 17.67 41.33
C VAL A 3 48.23 16.51 40.42
N GLN A 4 48.44 16.58 39.10
CA GLN A 4 49.28 15.70 38.26
C GLN A 4 49.44 14.20 38.62
N GLY A 5 49.38 13.34 37.58
CA GLY A 5 49.96 11.98 37.54
C GLY A 5 48.96 10.92 37.03
N ALA A 6 48.87 10.61 35.73
CA ALA A 6 49.77 9.82 34.87
C ALA A 6 49.51 8.29 34.87
N ARG A 7 49.18 7.79 33.65
CA ARG A 7 49.41 6.46 33.05
C ARG A 7 48.60 5.23 33.53
N GLY A 8 48.14 4.44 32.55
CA GLY A 8 47.80 3.02 32.75
C GLY A 8 46.82 2.41 31.73
N ASP A 9 47.38 1.75 30.70
CA ASP A 9 46.93 0.53 30.01
C ASP A 9 45.47 0.23 29.59
N ARG A 10 45.32 0.08 28.26
CA ARG A 10 44.62 -0.95 27.45
C ARG A 10 43.22 -1.48 27.91
N PRO A 11 42.65 -2.52 27.26
CA PRO A 11 41.56 -2.38 26.31
C PRO A 11 40.23 -2.93 26.86
N GLY A 12 39.13 -2.19 26.70
CA GLY A 12 37.83 -2.58 27.26
C GLY A 12 36.69 -2.40 26.27
N LEU A 13 36.22 -3.54 25.76
CA LEU A 13 34.87 -3.78 25.23
C LEU A 13 33.84 -2.71 25.65
N ARG A 14 33.31 -1.97 24.67
CA ARG A 14 32.05 -1.23 24.83
C ARG A 14 30.97 -1.87 23.97
N GLY A 15 29.90 -2.22 24.66
CA GLY A 15 28.68 -2.83 24.16
C GLY A 15 28.10 -2.11 22.95
N VAL A 16 27.63 -2.95 22.03
CA VAL A 16 26.74 -2.62 20.93
C VAL A 16 25.42 -2.15 21.53
N LEU A 17 25.22 -0.83 21.59
CA LEU A 17 23.92 -0.20 21.75
C LEU A 17 23.45 0.21 20.36
N LEU A 18 22.48 -0.56 19.85
CA LEU A 18 21.72 -0.26 18.64
C LEU A 18 21.09 1.13 18.78
N ARG A 19 21.64 2.12 18.08
CA ARG A 19 20.96 3.40 17.86
C ARG A 19 20.29 3.38 16.49
N GLU A 20 18.99 3.64 16.53
CA GLU A 20 18.10 3.98 15.45
C GLU A 20 18.80 4.86 14.40
N GLY A 21 18.90 4.33 13.18
CA GLY A 21 19.40 5.06 12.02
C GLY A 21 18.39 6.12 11.63
N ARG A 22 18.62 7.35 12.14
CA ARG A 22 18.02 8.57 11.61
C ARG A 22 18.20 8.60 10.08
N LEU A 23 17.09 8.62 9.37
CA LEU A 23 17.03 9.09 7.99
C LEU A 23 17.41 10.58 8.00
N GLY A 24 18.67 10.88 7.71
CA GLY A 24 19.14 12.24 7.48
C GLY A 24 18.54 12.82 6.20
N PRO A 25 18.25 14.14 6.16
CA PRO A 25 17.50 14.76 5.09
C PRO A 25 18.40 14.97 3.87
N ALA A 26 18.01 14.42 2.74
CA ALA A 26 18.50 14.85 1.43
C ALA A 26 17.32 15.37 0.59
N VAL A 27 16.46 16.20 1.21
CA VAL A 27 15.65 17.15 0.47
C VAL A 27 16.56 18.35 0.24
N ARG A 28 17.34 18.32 -0.85
CA ARG A 28 18.01 19.53 -1.33
C ARG A 28 16.93 20.45 -1.86
N GLU A 29 16.84 21.62 -1.24
CA GLU A 29 15.91 22.70 -1.54
C GLU A 29 15.92 23.03 -3.04
N GLY A 30 14.78 22.82 -3.71
CA GLY A 30 14.41 23.67 -4.83
C GLY A 30 14.02 25.05 -4.29
N PRO A 31 14.31 26.15 -5.00
CA PRO A 31 13.93 27.47 -4.52
C PRO A 31 12.42 27.55 -4.33
N ARG A 32 12.00 28.18 -3.22
CA ARG A 32 10.60 28.50 -2.93
C ARG A 32 10.01 29.32 -4.08
N LEU A 33 9.35 28.66 -5.02
CA LEU A 33 8.33 29.30 -5.84
C LEU A 33 7.09 29.38 -4.96
N ARG A 34 6.70 30.60 -4.58
CA ARG A 34 5.35 30.85 -4.07
C ARG A 34 4.41 30.18 -5.06
N ALA A 35 3.59 29.24 -4.59
CA ALA A 35 2.46 28.74 -5.34
C ALA A 35 1.41 29.86 -5.41
N HIS A 36 1.75 30.95 -6.11
CA HIS A 36 0.73 31.76 -6.71
C HIS A 36 -0.05 30.79 -7.59
N GLY A 37 -1.37 30.72 -7.37
CA GLY A 37 -2.23 30.23 -8.46
C GLY A 37 -1.95 31.09 -9.68
N PRO A 38 -2.33 30.64 -10.89
CA PRO A 38 -2.23 31.52 -12.05
C PRO A 38 -2.77 32.89 -11.64
N PRO A 39 -1.93 33.95 -11.66
CA PRO A 39 -2.40 35.29 -11.33
C PRO A 39 -3.57 35.60 -12.25
N GLU A 40 -4.58 36.27 -11.71
CA GLU A 40 -5.83 36.58 -12.41
C GLU A 40 -5.52 37.08 -13.84
N GLY A 41 -6.01 36.35 -14.84
CA GLY A 41 -6.02 36.80 -16.24
C GLY A 41 -4.84 36.43 -17.15
N ARG A 42 -4.03 35.40 -16.89
CA ARG A 42 -3.01 34.95 -17.88
C ARG A 42 -3.34 33.63 -18.58
N ASP A 43 -3.41 33.67 -19.90
CA ASP A 43 -3.48 32.59 -20.92
C ASP A 43 -2.30 31.59 -20.90
N ARG A 44 -1.53 31.55 -19.82
CA ARG A 44 -0.20 30.93 -19.78
C ARG A 44 -0.19 29.78 -18.79
N SER A 45 0.00 28.58 -19.31
CA SER A 45 0.22 27.37 -18.51
C SER A 45 1.72 27.10 -18.42
N PRO A 46 2.36 27.37 -17.27
CA PRO A 46 3.78 27.12 -17.12
C PRO A 46 4.06 25.64 -16.86
N TYR A 47 5.09 25.11 -17.51
CA TYR A 47 5.70 23.83 -17.19
C TYR A 47 7.16 24.05 -16.79
N THR A 48 7.52 23.68 -15.55
CA THR A 48 8.86 23.91 -15.00
C THR A 48 9.60 22.59 -14.87
N THR A 49 10.82 22.52 -15.39
CA THR A 49 11.66 21.31 -15.34
C THR A 49 13.15 21.67 -15.32
N ALA A 50 13.99 20.75 -14.86
CA ALA A 50 15.44 20.81 -15.01
C ALA A 50 15.97 19.79 -16.05
N SER A 51 15.08 19.05 -16.71
CA SER A 51 15.42 18.08 -17.74
C SER A 51 15.10 18.62 -19.13
N GLU A 52 16.09 18.53 -20.01
CA GLU A 52 15.92 18.84 -21.44
C GLU A 52 14.99 17.84 -22.11
N GLU A 53 15.06 16.56 -21.77
CA GLU A 53 14.23 15.54 -22.42
C GLU A 53 12.76 15.68 -22.04
N ASN A 54 12.46 15.95 -20.76
CA ASN A 54 11.11 16.30 -20.31
C ASN A 54 10.60 17.56 -21.03
N SER A 55 11.47 18.56 -21.16
CA SER A 55 11.15 19.81 -21.86
C SER A 55 10.86 19.58 -23.34
N CYS A 56 11.64 18.74 -24.01
CA CYS A 56 11.47 18.43 -25.42
C CYS A 56 10.14 17.71 -25.64
N ALA A 57 9.87 16.66 -24.86
CA ALA A 57 8.63 15.89 -24.96
C ALA A 57 7.37 16.76 -24.73
N VAL A 58 7.38 17.62 -23.72
CA VAL A 58 6.26 18.53 -23.47
C VAL A 58 6.11 19.56 -24.59
N ALA A 59 7.22 20.11 -25.10
CA ALA A 59 7.17 21.10 -26.17
C ALA A 59 6.67 20.51 -27.49
N GLU A 60 7.08 19.29 -27.81
CA GLU A 60 6.65 18.54 -28.99
C GLU A 60 5.16 18.23 -28.92
N ALA A 61 4.70 17.57 -27.85
CA ALA A 61 3.29 17.23 -27.66
C ALA A 61 2.38 18.48 -27.64
N ALA A 62 2.84 19.56 -27.00
CA ALA A 62 2.08 20.81 -26.98
C ALA A 62 1.91 21.41 -28.40
N ARG A 63 2.94 21.34 -29.24
CA ARG A 63 2.88 21.87 -30.61
C ARG A 63 2.09 20.95 -31.54
N SER A 64 2.36 19.65 -31.52
CA SER A 64 1.76 18.69 -32.46
C SER A 64 0.28 18.43 -32.16
N GLU A 65 -0.06 18.20 -30.89
CA GLU A 65 -1.40 17.75 -30.52
C GLU A 65 -2.36 18.91 -30.28
N PHE A 66 -1.85 20.07 -29.85
CA PHE A 66 -2.68 21.20 -29.44
C PHE A 66 -2.46 22.46 -30.28
N GLY A 67 -1.49 22.47 -31.20
CA GLY A 67 -1.19 23.63 -32.03
C GLY A 67 -0.73 24.87 -31.25
N VAL A 68 -0.27 24.70 -30.00
CA VAL A 68 0.08 25.82 -29.13
C VAL A 68 1.52 26.28 -29.34
N THR A 69 1.76 27.56 -29.10
CA THR A 69 3.12 28.10 -29.14
C THR A 69 3.82 27.82 -27.81
N VAL A 70 5.07 27.35 -27.89
CA VAL A 70 5.88 27.01 -26.72
C VAL A 70 7.09 27.92 -26.65
N THR A 71 7.12 28.80 -25.65
CA THR A 71 8.25 29.71 -25.39
C THR A 71 9.05 29.21 -24.19
N ARG A 72 10.37 29.13 -24.33
CA ARG A 72 11.27 28.75 -23.24
C ARG A 72 11.82 29.99 -22.53
N HIS A 73 11.83 29.94 -21.21
CA HIS A 73 12.42 30.95 -20.34
C HIS A 73 13.47 30.32 -19.42
N ALA A 74 14.61 30.98 -19.29
CA ALA A 74 15.62 30.60 -18.31
C ALA A 74 15.07 30.75 -16.88
N GLY A 75 15.32 29.76 -16.03
CA GLY A 75 14.97 29.79 -14.60
C GLY A 75 16.20 30.00 -13.72
N ARG A 76 16.10 29.59 -12.44
CA ARG A 76 17.23 29.64 -11.50
C ARG A 76 17.98 28.31 -11.49
N GLY A 77 19.31 28.37 -11.60
CA GLY A 77 20.16 27.18 -11.61
C GLY A 77 19.93 26.32 -12.86
N ARG A 78 19.71 25.02 -12.68
CA ARG A 78 19.47 24.07 -13.79
C ARG A 78 18.02 24.05 -14.27
N TRP A 79 17.13 24.86 -13.69
CA TRP A 79 15.71 24.87 -14.02
C TRP A 79 15.42 25.85 -15.14
N HIS A 80 14.45 25.50 -15.99
CA HIS A 80 13.83 26.38 -16.97
C HIS A 80 12.32 26.18 -16.99
N GLN A 81 11.63 27.10 -17.65
CA GLN A 81 10.18 27.08 -17.77
C GLN A 81 9.77 27.13 -19.23
N LEU A 82 8.84 26.26 -19.61
CA LEU A 82 8.07 26.38 -20.84
C LEU A 82 6.79 27.13 -20.52
N VAL A 83 6.48 28.13 -21.34
CA VAL A 83 5.22 28.85 -21.30
C VAL A 83 4.46 28.46 -22.56
N LEU A 84 3.31 27.84 -22.37
CA LEU A 84 2.39 27.46 -23.43
C LEU A 84 1.42 28.62 -23.67
N SER A 85 1.43 29.20 -24.88
CA SER A 85 0.55 30.29 -25.32
C SER A 85 -0.31 29.87 -26.51
N GLY A 86 -1.44 30.56 -26.71
CA GLY A 86 -2.48 30.13 -27.66
C GLY A 86 -3.53 29.20 -27.03
N ASN A 87 -3.57 29.11 -25.70
CA ASN A 87 -4.50 28.26 -24.94
C ASN A 87 -5.86 28.92 -24.62
N GLY A 88 -6.21 30.00 -25.33
CA GLY A 88 -7.35 30.85 -24.96
C GLY A 88 -7.24 31.39 -23.53
N ASN A 89 -8.37 31.85 -23.00
CA ASN A 89 -8.45 32.47 -21.66
C ASN A 89 -9.38 31.69 -20.72
N ARG A 90 -9.49 32.15 -19.46
CA ARG A 90 -10.34 31.51 -18.44
C ARG A 90 -11.79 31.31 -18.88
N TRP A 91 -12.32 32.25 -19.67
CA TRP A 91 -13.71 32.25 -20.13
C TRP A 91 -13.88 31.47 -21.43
N HIS A 92 -12.89 31.54 -22.32
CA HIS A 92 -12.85 30.87 -23.61
C HIS A 92 -11.56 30.05 -23.72
N PRO A 93 -11.48 28.90 -23.03
CA PRO A 93 -10.27 28.07 -23.05
C PRO A 93 -10.11 27.41 -24.42
N ALA A 94 -8.87 27.22 -24.84
CA ALA A 94 -8.50 26.50 -26.06
C ALA A 94 -7.24 25.66 -25.82
N GLY A 95 -6.88 24.81 -26.78
CA GLY A 95 -5.67 23.99 -26.74
C GLY A 95 -5.55 23.18 -25.44
N VAL A 96 -4.39 23.29 -24.78
CA VAL A 96 -4.09 22.54 -23.55
C VAL A 96 -5.01 22.94 -22.40
N ASN A 97 -5.43 24.21 -22.29
CA ASN A 97 -6.29 24.64 -21.19
C ASN A 97 -7.70 24.07 -21.29
N LEU A 98 -8.25 23.99 -22.51
CA LEU A 98 -9.56 23.37 -22.75
C LEU A 98 -9.50 21.88 -22.41
N TRP A 99 -8.49 21.18 -22.94
CA TRP A 99 -8.28 19.77 -22.69
C TRP A 99 -8.14 19.45 -21.19
N LEU A 100 -7.32 20.19 -20.45
CA LEU A 100 -7.21 20.02 -19.00
C LEU A 100 -8.52 20.33 -18.25
N ARG A 101 -9.37 21.21 -18.80
CA ARG A 101 -10.66 21.56 -18.20
C ARG A 101 -11.68 20.45 -18.42
N GLU A 102 -11.70 19.86 -19.61
CA GLU A 102 -12.52 18.69 -19.95
C GLU A 102 -12.16 17.50 -19.06
N LEU A 103 -10.86 17.27 -18.82
CA LEU A 103 -10.36 16.26 -17.87
C LEU A 103 -10.60 16.62 -16.39
N GLY A 104 -11.18 17.78 -16.09
CA GLY A 104 -11.46 18.23 -14.72
C GLY A 104 -10.22 18.58 -13.86
N VAL A 105 -9.02 18.66 -14.45
CA VAL A 105 -7.75 18.91 -13.74
C VAL A 105 -7.24 20.34 -13.87
N TYR A 106 -7.90 21.18 -14.66
CA TYR A 106 -7.53 22.57 -14.83
C TYR A 106 -7.65 23.38 -13.52
N GLY A 107 -6.61 24.15 -13.19
CA GLY A 107 -6.60 25.06 -12.04
C GLY A 107 -6.51 24.39 -10.66
N GLN A 108 -6.33 23.07 -10.59
CA GLN A 108 -6.22 22.36 -9.33
C GLN A 108 -4.93 22.73 -8.56
N ARG A 109 -5.04 22.83 -7.23
CA ARG A 109 -3.87 22.96 -6.34
C ARG A 109 -3.21 21.61 -6.14
N SER A 110 -1.93 21.59 -5.74
CA SER A 110 -1.17 20.35 -5.52
C SER A 110 -1.87 19.34 -4.59
N HIS A 111 -2.52 19.83 -3.53
CA HIS A 111 -3.23 19.00 -2.55
C HIS A 111 -4.64 18.57 -2.98
N GLN A 112 -5.14 19.06 -4.12
CA GLN A 112 -6.46 18.75 -4.69
C GLN A 112 -6.38 17.82 -5.91
N LYS A 113 -5.18 17.51 -6.37
CA LYS A 113 -4.96 16.73 -7.59
C LYS A 113 -5.62 15.36 -7.50
N ARG A 114 -6.22 14.93 -8.60
CA ARG A 114 -6.68 13.55 -8.83
C ARG A 114 -6.16 13.08 -10.18
N VAL A 115 -6.02 11.77 -10.34
CA VAL A 115 -5.85 11.20 -11.68
C VAL A 115 -7.20 11.33 -12.40
N PRO A 116 -7.26 11.85 -13.64
CA PRO A 116 -8.51 11.92 -14.40
C PRO A 116 -9.16 10.54 -14.57
N ALA A 117 -10.49 10.48 -14.54
CA ALA A 117 -11.23 9.23 -14.66
C ALA A 117 -10.93 8.49 -15.97
N GLU A 118 -10.68 9.25 -17.03
CA GLU A 118 -10.32 8.79 -18.37
C GLU A 118 -9.03 7.97 -18.36
N VAL A 119 -8.06 8.30 -17.48
CA VAL A 119 -6.80 7.55 -17.37
C VAL A 119 -7.06 6.12 -16.88
N PHE A 120 -8.06 5.92 -16.02
CA PHE A 120 -8.44 4.57 -15.57
C PHE A 120 -9.13 3.74 -16.66
N GLN A 121 -9.55 4.35 -17.77
CA GLN A 121 -10.17 3.68 -18.91
C GLN A 121 -9.16 3.35 -20.02
N LEU A 122 -7.93 3.87 -19.93
CA LEU A 122 -6.87 3.60 -20.89
C LEU A 122 -6.42 2.13 -20.86
N SER A 123 -5.71 1.68 -21.90
CA SER A 123 -5.05 0.38 -21.90
C SER A 123 -3.91 0.32 -20.89
N ASP A 124 -3.48 -0.89 -20.50
CA ASP A 124 -2.37 -1.05 -19.55
C ASP A 124 -1.07 -0.42 -20.05
N GLU A 125 -0.80 -0.50 -21.36
CA GLU A 125 0.34 0.16 -22.00
C GLU A 125 0.28 1.69 -21.85
N GLN A 126 -0.89 2.28 -22.09
CA GLN A 126 -1.10 3.73 -21.96
C GLN A 126 -1.03 4.20 -20.50
N VAL A 127 -1.55 3.40 -19.55
CA VAL A 127 -1.36 3.63 -18.11
C VAL A 127 0.13 3.58 -17.75
N GLY A 128 0.88 2.63 -18.31
CA GLY A 128 2.33 2.55 -18.18
C GLY A 128 3.03 3.83 -18.64
N VAL A 129 2.66 4.37 -19.81
CA VAL A 129 3.18 5.65 -20.33
C VAL A 129 2.82 6.82 -19.41
N PHE A 130 1.58 6.89 -18.92
CA PHE A 130 1.16 7.91 -17.97
C PHE A 130 2.02 7.88 -16.69
N LEU A 131 2.16 6.70 -16.07
CA LEU A 131 2.97 6.51 -14.87
C LEU A 131 4.46 6.81 -15.13
N ARG A 132 4.99 6.49 -16.31
CA ARG A 132 6.37 6.77 -16.72
C ARG A 132 6.68 8.26 -16.68
N HIS A 133 5.82 9.06 -17.30
CA HIS A 133 5.98 10.51 -17.33
C HIS A 133 5.63 11.17 -16.00
N LEU A 134 4.72 10.58 -15.22
CA LEU A 134 4.49 10.99 -13.84
C LEU A 134 5.77 10.81 -13.01
N TRP A 135 6.43 9.65 -13.10
CA TRP A 135 7.70 9.39 -12.40
C TRP A 135 8.86 10.28 -12.88
N ALA A 136 8.86 10.66 -14.15
CA ALA A 136 9.85 11.58 -14.71
C ALA A 136 9.81 13.00 -14.11
N THR A 137 8.69 13.36 -13.46
CA THR A 137 8.53 14.63 -12.76
C THR A 137 8.97 14.50 -11.29
N ASP A 138 8.06 14.06 -10.42
CA ASP A 138 8.24 14.03 -8.96
C ASP A 138 8.62 12.63 -8.42
N GLY A 139 8.68 11.61 -9.29
CA GLY A 139 9.11 10.27 -8.92
C GLY A 139 10.62 10.16 -8.75
N SER A 140 11.06 9.09 -8.10
CA SER A 140 12.47 8.83 -7.81
C SER A 140 12.78 7.35 -7.95
N ILE A 141 13.93 7.07 -8.57
CA ILE A 141 14.56 5.75 -8.63
C ILE A 141 15.96 5.93 -8.09
N THR A 142 16.27 5.28 -6.98
CA THR A 142 17.55 5.45 -6.28
C THR A 142 18.12 4.14 -5.82
N LEU A 143 19.37 3.89 -6.19
CA LEU A 143 20.17 2.83 -5.62
C LEU A 143 20.93 3.33 -4.41
N ARG A 144 21.12 2.46 -3.43
CA ARG A 144 22.02 2.71 -2.30
C ARG A 144 23.46 2.54 -2.76
N ARG A 145 24.37 3.30 -2.14
CA ARG A 145 25.80 3.22 -2.46
C ARG A 145 26.32 1.82 -2.15
N PRO A 146 27.26 1.27 -2.95
CA PRO A 146 27.92 0.01 -2.61
C PRO A 146 28.45 0.03 -1.17
N GLY A 147 28.19 -1.03 -0.40
CA GLY A 147 28.59 -1.15 1.01
C GLY A 147 27.68 -0.44 2.03
N SER A 148 26.69 0.34 1.61
CA SER A 148 25.69 0.91 2.53
C SER A 148 24.54 -0.07 2.79
N ARG A 149 24.05 -0.13 4.03
CA ARG A 149 22.86 -0.94 4.38
C ARG A 149 21.60 -0.31 3.79
N GLY A 150 20.72 -1.13 3.23
CA GLY A 150 19.39 -0.73 2.73
C GLY A 150 19.07 -1.29 1.35
N ALA A 151 17.80 -1.21 0.97
CA ALA A 151 17.32 -1.63 -0.35
C ALA A 151 17.26 -0.45 -1.34
N PRO A 152 17.26 -0.71 -2.66
CA PRO A 152 16.88 0.29 -3.66
C PRO A 152 15.49 0.85 -3.40
N HIS A 153 15.28 2.09 -3.80
CA HIS A 153 14.06 2.83 -3.50
C HIS A 153 13.46 3.40 -4.79
N VAL A 154 12.26 2.94 -5.14
CA VAL A 154 11.42 3.47 -6.22
C VAL A 154 10.18 4.04 -5.57
N TYR A 155 10.00 5.36 -5.66
CA TYR A 155 8.88 6.01 -4.99
C TYR A 155 8.40 7.27 -5.72
N TYR A 156 7.14 7.62 -5.49
CA TYR A 156 6.55 8.88 -5.91
C TYR A 156 6.04 9.65 -4.69
N SER A 157 6.23 10.97 -4.68
CA SER A 157 5.86 11.84 -3.55
C SER A 157 4.80 12.85 -3.96
N THR A 158 3.76 12.99 -3.14
CA THR A 158 2.70 13.98 -3.34
C THR A 158 2.14 14.46 -2.00
N ASN A 159 1.63 15.68 -1.93
CA ASN A 159 0.93 16.18 -0.74
C ASN A 159 -0.59 15.93 -0.80
N CYS A 160 -1.07 15.16 -1.78
CA CYS A 160 -2.47 14.79 -1.95
C CYS A 160 -2.64 13.28 -1.73
N ARG A 161 -3.40 12.91 -0.69
CA ARG A 161 -3.72 11.51 -0.40
C ARG A 161 -4.57 10.85 -1.48
N GLY A 162 -5.56 11.57 -2.01
CA GLY A 162 -6.38 11.07 -3.12
C GLY A 162 -5.53 10.71 -4.33
N PHE A 163 -4.62 11.61 -4.74
CA PHE A 163 -3.70 11.33 -5.83
C PHE A 163 -2.77 10.13 -5.55
N ALA A 164 -2.28 9.99 -4.32
CA ALA A 164 -1.43 8.85 -3.95
C ALA A 164 -2.18 7.51 -4.05
N LEU A 165 -3.46 7.48 -3.64
CA LEU A 165 -4.34 6.33 -3.76
C LEU A 165 -4.62 6.00 -5.24
N ASP A 166 -4.92 7.01 -6.06
CA ASP A 166 -5.12 6.83 -7.50
C ASP A 166 -3.90 6.21 -8.19
N VAL A 167 -2.70 6.71 -7.87
CA VAL A 167 -1.44 6.17 -8.41
C VAL A 167 -1.20 4.74 -7.92
N ALA A 168 -1.48 4.45 -6.65
CA ALA A 168 -1.38 3.09 -6.13
C ALA A 168 -2.36 2.13 -6.81
N ALA A 169 -3.59 2.58 -7.11
CA ALA A 169 -4.57 1.78 -7.84
C ALA A 169 -4.14 1.50 -9.30
N LEU A 170 -3.57 2.49 -9.99
CA LEU A 170 -3.01 2.27 -11.33
C LEU A 170 -1.80 1.32 -11.30
N LEU A 171 -0.94 1.41 -10.30
CA LEU A 171 0.16 0.46 -10.12
C LEU A 171 -0.37 -0.95 -9.84
N LEU A 172 -1.38 -1.08 -8.98
CA LEU A 172 -2.02 -2.36 -8.68
C LEU A 172 -2.61 -3.01 -9.93
N ARG A 173 -3.26 -2.22 -10.80
CA ARG A 173 -3.77 -2.67 -12.10
C ARG A 173 -2.67 -3.27 -12.98
N LEU A 174 -1.45 -2.75 -12.90
CA LEU A 174 -0.27 -3.30 -13.60
C LEU A 174 0.42 -4.44 -12.82
N GLY A 175 -0.20 -4.98 -11.76
CA GLY A 175 0.37 -6.03 -10.91
C GLY A 175 1.50 -5.55 -10.00
N ILE A 176 1.59 -4.24 -9.73
CA ILE A 176 2.64 -3.61 -8.91
C ILE A 176 2.03 -3.19 -7.57
N LEU A 177 2.27 -3.99 -6.54
CA LEU A 177 1.86 -3.64 -5.17
C LEU A 177 2.73 -2.50 -4.63
N ALA A 178 2.11 -1.35 -4.39
CA ALA A 178 2.76 -0.18 -3.82
C ALA A 178 2.36 0.01 -2.36
N ARG A 179 3.31 0.42 -1.53
CA ARG A 179 3.06 0.77 -0.13
C ARG A 179 2.87 2.27 0.02
N LEU A 180 1.85 2.69 0.76
CA LEU A 180 1.63 4.09 1.09
C LEU A 180 2.24 4.43 2.45
N HIS A 181 3.02 5.51 2.50
CA HIS A 181 3.50 6.08 3.77
C HIS A 181 3.12 7.55 3.87
N THR A 182 2.75 7.97 5.09
CA THR A 182 2.58 9.39 5.42
C THR A 182 3.85 9.89 6.13
N VAL A 183 4.46 10.94 5.57
CA VAL A 183 5.66 11.60 6.09
C VAL A 183 5.28 12.98 6.61
N HIS A 184 5.56 13.23 7.90
CA HIS A 184 5.33 14.53 8.52
C HIS A 184 6.61 15.36 8.52
N GLN A 185 6.55 16.57 7.97
CA GLN A 185 7.64 17.54 8.00
C GLN A 185 7.13 18.82 8.68
N GLY A 186 7.87 19.30 9.70
CA GLY A 186 7.48 20.47 10.48
C GLY A 186 7.22 21.71 9.60
N GLY A 187 6.05 22.34 9.78
CA GLY A 187 5.63 23.52 9.02
C GLY A 187 5.04 23.24 7.63
N TYR A 188 4.92 21.96 7.23
CA TYR A 188 4.36 21.56 5.94
C TYR A 188 3.17 20.61 6.10
N ARG A 189 2.33 20.53 5.07
CA ARG A 189 1.28 19.49 5.00
C ARG A 189 1.93 18.10 4.97
N PRO A 190 1.29 17.07 5.54
CA PRO A 190 1.78 15.71 5.45
C PRO A 190 1.99 15.30 3.99
N LEU A 191 3.15 14.73 3.69
CA LEU A 191 3.46 14.17 2.39
C LEU A 191 3.01 12.70 2.38
N GLN A 192 2.55 12.24 1.23
CA GLN A 192 2.25 10.85 0.94
C GLN A 192 3.31 10.34 -0.02
N THR A 193 3.88 9.18 0.28
CA THR A 193 4.77 8.47 -0.63
C THR A 193 4.11 7.19 -1.11
N VAL A 194 4.28 6.89 -2.40
CA VAL A 194 3.86 5.65 -3.06
C VAL A 194 5.12 4.87 -3.37
N ASP A 195 5.39 3.83 -2.59
CA ASP A 195 6.67 3.12 -2.58
C ASP A 195 6.55 1.75 -3.25
N VAL A 196 7.31 1.56 -4.32
CA VAL A 196 7.45 0.28 -5.02
C VAL A 196 8.67 -0.44 -4.45
N SER A 197 8.38 -1.41 -3.57
CA SER A 197 9.39 -2.13 -2.79
C SER A 197 9.41 -3.61 -3.14
N GLY A 198 10.60 -4.22 -3.02
CA GLY A 198 10.80 -5.63 -3.33
C GLY A 198 11.16 -5.86 -4.79
N GLY A 199 11.98 -6.88 -5.04
CA GLY A 199 12.56 -7.13 -6.36
C GLY A 199 11.51 -7.42 -7.43
N LEU A 200 10.46 -8.18 -7.10
CA LEU A 200 9.39 -8.52 -8.04
C LEU A 200 8.64 -7.27 -8.52
N ALA A 201 8.12 -6.46 -7.59
CA ALA A 201 7.39 -5.24 -7.91
C ALA A 201 8.28 -4.21 -8.65
N GLN A 202 9.55 -4.10 -8.27
CA GLN A 202 10.51 -3.22 -8.95
C GLN A 202 10.82 -3.68 -10.39
N ARG A 203 10.92 -5.00 -10.64
CA ARG A 203 11.07 -5.53 -12.01
C ARG A 203 9.83 -5.26 -12.85
N ARG A 204 8.63 -5.51 -12.30
CA ARG A 204 7.36 -5.20 -12.98
C ARG A 204 7.21 -3.72 -13.26
N PHE A 205 7.64 -2.85 -12.35
CA PHE A 205 7.70 -1.41 -12.60
C PHE A 205 8.61 -1.07 -13.77
N LEU A 206 9.83 -1.63 -13.82
CA LEU A 206 10.76 -1.37 -14.94
C LEU A 206 10.20 -1.86 -16.28
N GLU A 207 9.52 -2.99 -16.30
CA GLU A 207 8.90 -3.59 -17.49
C GLU A 207 7.68 -2.81 -17.98
N ALA A 208 6.69 -2.58 -17.11
CA ALA A 208 5.41 -1.99 -17.50
C ALA A 208 5.42 -0.46 -17.52
N VAL A 209 6.12 0.17 -16.56
CA VAL A 209 6.19 1.64 -16.44
C VAL A 209 7.47 2.15 -17.08
N GLY A 210 8.62 1.57 -16.77
CA GLY A 210 9.92 2.03 -17.26
C GLY A 210 10.30 3.41 -16.72
N ALA A 211 11.17 4.10 -17.44
CA ALA A 211 11.68 5.40 -17.02
C ALA A 211 11.90 6.35 -18.20
N PHE A 212 11.78 7.65 -17.94
CA PHE A 212 11.99 8.71 -18.93
C PHE A 212 12.89 9.83 -18.39
N GLY A 213 13.61 10.49 -19.29
CA GLY A 213 14.49 11.61 -18.98
C GLY A 213 15.53 11.26 -17.90
N PRO A 214 15.65 12.04 -16.81
CA PRO A 214 16.65 11.82 -15.75
C PRO A 214 16.49 10.50 -14.98
N ARG A 215 15.38 9.78 -15.16
CA ARG A 215 15.10 8.52 -14.48
C ARG A 215 15.64 7.30 -15.21
N ARG A 216 16.04 7.42 -16.49
CA ARG A 216 16.56 6.30 -17.29
C ARG A 216 17.82 5.68 -16.70
N ALA A 217 18.89 6.46 -16.52
CA ALA A 217 20.14 5.92 -16.00
C ALA A 217 20.00 5.24 -14.61
N PRO A 218 19.24 5.80 -13.63
CA PRO A 218 18.93 5.08 -12.39
C PRO A 218 18.10 3.81 -12.58
N ALA A 219 17.20 3.75 -13.57
CA ALA A 219 16.42 2.57 -13.90
C ALA A 219 17.30 1.46 -14.47
N ASP A 220 18.21 1.77 -15.40
CA ASP A 220 19.15 0.81 -15.98
C ASP A 220 20.08 0.21 -14.90
N LEU A 221 20.53 1.07 -13.98
CA LEU A 221 21.30 0.63 -12.82
C LEU A 221 20.48 -0.28 -11.90
N LEU A 222 19.19 0.03 -11.70
CA LEU A 222 18.29 -0.78 -10.89
C LEU A 222 18.04 -2.14 -11.53
N GLU A 223 17.81 -2.18 -12.84
CA GLU A 223 17.65 -3.42 -13.60
C GLU A 223 18.87 -4.32 -13.45
N THR A 224 20.06 -3.75 -13.66
CA THR A 224 21.34 -4.45 -13.47
C THR A 224 21.51 -4.94 -12.03
N HIS A 225 21.08 -4.14 -11.04
CA HIS A 225 21.14 -4.53 -9.63
C HIS A 225 20.21 -5.70 -9.29
N LEU A 226 19.04 -5.76 -9.92
CA LEU A 226 18.03 -6.80 -9.70
C LEU A 226 18.35 -8.09 -10.46
N ALA A 227 19.16 -8.02 -11.53
CA ALA A 227 19.61 -9.18 -12.29
C ALA A 227 20.35 -10.19 -11.40
N GLY A 228 19.92 -11.46 -11.44
CA GLY A 228 20.55 -12.56 -10.71
C GLY A 228 20.31 -12.59 -9.20
N ARG A 229 19.50 -11.69 -8.64
CA ARG A 229 19.17 -11.70 -7.20
C ARG A 229 17.92 -12.55 -6.90
N VAL A 230 18.04 -13.40 -5.89
CA VAL A 230 16.91 -14.15 -5.33
C VAL A 230 15.98 -13.18 -4.60
N GLU A 231 14.69 -13.28 -4.89
CA GLU A 231 13.65 -12.41 -4.34
C GLU A 231 13.47 -12.60 -2.84
N ASN A 232 13.15 -11.50 -2.16
CA ASN A 232 12.71 -11.54 -0.78
C ASN A 232 11.23 -11.97 -0.74
N THR A 233 10.95 -13.10 -0.12
CA THR A 233 9.60 -13.70 -0.06
C THR A 233 8.71 -13.13 1.05
N ASN A 234 9.20 -12.16 1.83
CA ASN A 234 8.51 -11.61 3.02
C ASN A 234 7.61 -10.39 2.75
N VAL A 235 7.18 -10.15 1.50
CA VAL A 235 6.31 -9.01 1.15
C VAL A 235 4.89 -9.46 0.84
N ASP A 236 4.74 -10.61 0.16
CA ASP A 236 3.46 -11.23 -0.21
C ASP A 236 3.30 -12.53 0.58
N THR A 237 2.84 -12.37 1.81
CA THR A 237 2.64 -13.47 2.77
C THR A 237 1.16 -13.72 2.99
N LEU A 238 0.82 -14.97 3.18
CA LEU A 238 -0.53 -15.41 3.52
C LEU A 238 -0.73 -15.36 5.04
N PRO A 239 -1.99 -15.34 5.53
CA PRO A 239 -2.29 -15.37 6.96
C PRO A 239 -1.66 -16.58 7.66
N GLU A 240 -1.23 -16.41 8.93
CA GLU A 240 -0.64 -17.51 9.71
C GLU A 240 -1.57 -18.73 9.83
N ALA A 241 -2.89 -18.49 9.81
CA ALA A 241 -3.93 -19.52 9.84
C ALA A 241 -3.84 -20.52 8.67
N VAL A 242 -3.19 -20.18 7.55
CA VAL A 242 -2.95 -21.15 6.46
C VAL A 242 -2.13 -22.35 6.95
N PHE A 243 -1.31 -22.18 7.99
CA PHE A 243 -0.61 -23.30 8.59
C PHE A 243 -1.53 -24.28 9.32
N ASP A 244 -2.74 -23.90 9.71
CA ASP A 244 -3.72 -24.82 10.30
C ASP A 244 -4.19 -25.85 9.25
N ASP A 245 -4.42 -25.41 8.02
CA ASP A 245 -4.74 -26.29 6.89
C ASP A 245 -3.58 -27.25 6.60
N VAL A 246 -2.35 -26.73 6.56
CA VAL A 246 -1.14 -27.54 6.37
C VAL A 246 -1.02 -28.60 7.47
N LYS A 247 -1.21 -28.22 8.74
CA LYS A 247 -1.14 -29.14 9.88
C LYS A 247 -2.28 -30.17 9.85
N ALA A 248 -3.49 -29.78 9.46
CA ALA A 248 -4.63 -30.68 9.31
C ALA A 248 -4.35 -31.73 8.24
N LEU A 249 -3.83 -31.31 7.09
CA LEU A 249 -3.51 -32.21 5.97
C LEU A 249 -2.31 -33.12 6.27
N MET A 250 -1.30 -32.61 6.99
CA MET A 250 -0.20 -33.45 7.48
C MET A 250 -0.72 -34.54 8.42
N ARG A 251 -1.64 -34.20 9.34
CA ARG A 251 -2.25 -35.17 10.27
C ARG A 251 -3.07 -36.23 9.52
N SER A 252 -3.91 -35.83 8.57
CA SER A 252 -4.73 -36.78 7.80
C SER A 252 -3.90 -37.74 6.96
N ARG A 253 -2.67 -37.36 6.58
CA ARG A 253 -1.73 -38.20 5.84
C ARG A 253 -0.69 -38.92 6.71
N GLY A 254 -0.80 -38.82 8.04
CA GLY A 254 0.15 -39.44 8.97
C GLY A 254 1.59 -38.88 8.88
N ILE A 255 1.75 -37.66 8.35
CA ILE A 255 3.07 -37.03 8.17
C ILE A 255 3.41 -36.22 9.42
N SER A 256 4.44 -36.64 10.16
CA SER A 256 4.95 -35.86 11.29
C SER A 256 5.67 -34.59 10.83
N GLN A 257 5.77 -33.58 11.70
CA GLN A 257 6.52 -32.36 11.41
C GLN A 257 8.00 -32.64 11.10
N ARG A 258 8.60 -33.66 11.73
CA ARG A 258 9.98 -34.09 11.45
C ARG A 258 10.11 -34.72 10.06
N ALA A 259 9.16 -35.59 9.68
CA ALA A 259 9.13 -36.17 8.35
C ALA A 259 8.92 -35.09 7.28
N MET A 260 8.05 -34.11 7.53
CA MET A 260 7.84 -32.99 6.62
C MET A 260 9.08 -32.10 6.48
N ALA A 261 9.78 -31.81 7.57
CA ALA A 261 11.04 -31.05 7.53
C ALA A 261 12.09 -31.77 6.66
N ALA A 262 12.21 -33.09 6.79
CA ALA A 262 13.08 -33.91 5.95
C ALA A 262 12.66 -33.87 4.47
N ARG A 263 11.36 -34.01 4.15
CA ARG A 263 10.85 -33.90 2.77
C ARG A 263 11.12 -32.54 2.14
N ARG A 264 11.07 -31.47 2.95
CA ARG A 264 11.39 -30.10 2.50
C ARG A 264 12.90 -29.82 2.42
N GLY A 265 13.77 -30.73 2.87
CA GLY A 265 15.21 -30.50 2.94
C GLY A 265 15.60 -29.41 3.95
N THR A 266 14.86 -29.30 5.06
CA THR A 266 15.05 -28.23 6.04
C THR A 266 15.21 -28.81 7.46
N THR A 267 15.98 -28.13 8.33
CA THR A 267 16.23 -28.60 9.71
C THR A 267 14.94 -28.69 10.53
N TYR A 268 14.74 -29.72 11.34
CA TYR A 268 13.57 -29.76 12.23
C TYR A 268 13.60 -28.60 13.24
N GLY A 269 12.54 -27.78 13.25
CA GLY A 269 12.40 -26.61 14.14
C GLY A 269 11.18 -26.65 15.05
N GLY A 270 10.44 -27.77 15.08
CA GLY A 270 9.20 -27.89 15.86
C GLY A 270 8.12 -26.86 15.47
N SER A 271 7.36 -26.41 16.46
CA SER A 271 6.19 -25.54 16.27
C SER A 271 6.51 -24.09 15.88
N SER A 272 7.73 -23.61 16.10
CA SER A 272 8.15 -22.25 15.70
C SER A 272 8.06 -22.03 14.19
N ARG A 273 8.10 -23.11 13.40
CA ARG A 273 7.96 -23.09 11.94
C ARG A 273 6.55 -22.82 11.43
N PHE A 274 5.59 -22.65 12.35
CA PHE A 274 4.19 -22.39 12.03
C PHE A 274 3.67 -21.13 12.75
N ARG A 275 4.56 -20.27 13.25
CA ARG A 275 4.24 -19.05 14.00
C ARG A 275 4.77 -17.79 13.29
N PHE A 276 4.46 -17.70 12.00
CA PHE A 276 4.75 -16.55 11.16
C PHE A 276 3.83 -16.57 9.93
N ALA A 277 3.69 -15.45 9.23
CA ALA A 277 2.94 -15.37 7.99
C ALA A 277 3.73 -16.07 6.86
N PRO A 278 3.29 -17.23 6.33
CA PRO A 278 4.04 -17.94 5.30
C PRO A 278 4.03 -17.19 3.98
N SER A 279 5.15 -17.22 3.25
CA SER A 279 5.14 -16.75 1.86
C SER A 279 4.35 -17.68 0.95
N ARG A 280 3.83 -17.15 -0.16
CA ARG A 280 3.17 -17.96 -1.20
C ARG A 280 4.01 -19.13 -1.68
N ARG A 281 5.31 -18.90 -1.91
CA ARG A 281 6.27 -19.95 -2.28
C ARG A 281 6.31 -21.08 -1.25
N LEU A 282 6.36 -20.74 0.04
CA LEU A 282 6.38 -21.72 1.11
C LEU A 282 5.11 -22.57 1.12
N VAL A 283 3.94 -21.94 0.95
CA VAL A 283 2.67 -22.66 0.87
C VAL A 283 2.60 -23.54 -0.38
N GLY A 284 3.12 -23.08 -1.51
CA GLY A 284 3.27 -23.90 -2.72
C GLY A 284 4.16 -25.12 -2.54
N GLU A 285 5.27 -25.01 -1.80
CA GLU A 285 6.11 -26.17 -1.44
C GLU A 285 5.32 -27.20 -0.61
N TYR A 286 4.52 -26.74 0.36
CA TYR A 286 3.63 -27.62 1.11
C TYR A 286 2.55 -28.23 0.22
N ALA A 287 1.95 -27.45 -0.68
CA ALA A 287 0.93 -27.92 -1.63
C ALA A 287 1.45 -29.05 -2.51
N ALA A 288 2.67 -28.92 -3.05
CA ALA A 288 3.30 -29.95 -3.86
C ALA A 288 3.59 -31.22 -3.06
N LEU A 289 4.20 -31.09 -1.87
CA LEU A 289 4.56 -32.25 -1.02
C LEU A 289 3.35 -32.96 -0.42
N LEU A 290 2.26 -32.22 -0.22
CA LEU A 290 0.99 -32.72 0.30
C LEU A 290 -0.05 -32.90 -0.79
N GLY A 291 0.29 -32.81 -2.08
CA GLY A 291 -0.66 -32.91 -3.21
C GLY A 291 -2.02 -32.27 -2.94
N SER A 292 -2.03 -30.98 -2.61
CA SER A 292 -3.24 -30.23 -2.23
C SER A 292 -3.54 -29.13 -3.23
N GLU A 293 -4.61 -29.29 -3.98
CA GLU A 293 -5.10 -28.27 -4.91
C GLU A 293 -5.55 -26.99 -4.18
N ASP A 294 -6.14 -27.12 -3.00
CA ASP A 294 -6.56 -25.97 -2.19
C ASP A 294 -5.36 -25.13 -1.71
N LEU A 295 -4.30 -25.75 -1.19
CA LEU A 295 -3.08 -25.03 -0.83
C LEU A 295 -2.39 -24.46 -2.06
N GLN A 296 -2.44 -25.16 -3.19
CA GLN A 296 -1.90 -24.66 -4.45
C GLN A 296 -2.65 -23.40 -4.89
N ARG A 297 -3.98 -23.40 -4.83
CA ARG A 297 -4.83 -22.25 -5.14
C ARG A 297 -4.49 -21.05 -4.26
N LYS A 298 -4.39 -21.25 -2.93
CA LYS A 298 -3.97 -20.20 -1.99
C LYS A 298 -2.57 -19.66 -2.27
N ALA A 299 -1.67 -20.49 -2.79
CA ALA A 299 -0.32 -20.06 -3.14
C ALA A 299 -0.27 -19.24 -4.44
N THR A 300 -1.22 -19.42 -5.36
CA THR A 300 -1.18 -18.84 -6.71
C THR A 300 -2.30 -17.86 -7.03
N ASP A 301 -3.25 -17.64 -6.12
CA ASP A 301 -4.31 -16.64 -6.34
C ASP A 301 -3.78 -15.20 -6.43
N ASP A 302 -4.58 -14.33 -7.03
CA ASP A 302 -4.23 -12.92 -7.28
C ASP A 302 -4.62 -11.99 -6.11
N LEU A 303 -4.94 -12.54 -4.93
CA LEU A 303 -5.41 -11.77 -3.79
C LEU A 303 -4.27 -11.36 -2.87
N PHE A 304 -4.03 -10.07 -2.67
CA PHE A 304 -3.07 -9.64 -1.67
C PHE A 304 -3.70 -9.63 -0.27
N TRP A 305 -3.10 -10.34 0.68
CA TRP A 305 -3.50 -10.31 2.08
C TRP A 305 -2.77 -9.20 2.83
N ASP A 306 -3.53 -8.20 3.28
CA ASP A 306 -3.00 -7.14 4.14
C ASP A 306 -3.56 -7.24 5.56
N ARG A 307 -2.84 -6.65 6.52
CA ARG A 307 -3.20 -6.66 7.93
C ARG A 307 -4.02 -5.42 8.25
N VAL A 308 -5.19 -5.62 8.87
CA VAL A 308 -5.94 -4.53 9.50
C VAL A 308 -5.09 -3.92 10.62
N VAL A 309 -4.64 -2.69 10.43
CA VAL A 309 -3.83 -1.97 11.42
C VAL A 309 -4.67 -1.22 12.44
N GLN A 310 -5.89 -0.85 12.06
CA GLN A 310 -6.79 -0.08 12.90
C GLN A 310 -8.22 -0.13 12.37
N VAL A 311 -9.19 -0.12 13.28
CA VAL A 311 -10.61 0.12 13.02
C VAL A 311 -11.02 1.31 13.87
N ARG A 312 -11.71 2.30 13.27
CA ARG A 312 -12.24 3.47 13.96
C ARG A 312 -13.70 3.68 13.55
N PRO A 313 -14.56 4.20 14.45
CA PRO A 313 -15.89 4.65 14.05
C PRO A 313 -15.79 5.74 12.98
N ALA A 314 -16.59 5.62 11.91
CA ALA A 314 -16.65 6.58 10.83
C ALA A 314 -17.68 7.71 11.06
N GLY A 315 -18.64 7.50 11.97
CA GLY A 315 -19.78 8.40 12.18
C GLY A 315 -21.03 7.91 11.46
N GLU A 316 -22.04 8.78 11.35
CA GLU A 316 -23.25 8.54 10.55
C GLU A 316 -23.05 9.15 9.16
N GLU A 317 -23.11 8.32 8.13
CA GLU A 317 -22.99 8.73 6.73
C GLU A 317 -23.95 7.89 5.87
N ASP A 318 -24.30 8.40 4.69
CA ASP A 318 -25.04 7.62 3.70
C ASP A 318 -24.16 6.44 3.23
N VAL A 319 -24.71 5.23 3.34
CA VAL A 319 -24.04 4.00 2.91
C VAL A 319 -24.64 3.47 1.61
N TYR A 320 -23.78 2.90 0.79
CA TYR A 320 -24.14 2.35 -0.52
C TYR A 320 -23.67 0.89 -0.58
N ASP A 321 -24.44 0.06 -1.28
CA ASP A 321 -24.13 -1.34 -1.49
C ASP A 321 -24.41 -1.71 -2.96
N LEU A 322 -23.74 -2.77 -3.45
CA LEU A 322 -23.88 -3.27 -4.80
C LEU A 322 -24.36 -4.72 -4.79
N THR A 323 -25.36 -5.02 -5.60
CA THR A 323 -25.69 -6.41 -5.94
C THR A 323 -24.90 -6.83 -7.16
N VAL A 324 -23.86 -7.65 -6.94
CA VAL A 324 -22.99 -8.16 -8.02
C VAL A 324 -23.33 -9.62 -8.31
N PRO A 325 -23.83 -9.96 -9.50
CA PRO A 325 -24.11 -11.36 -9.87
C PRO A 325 -22.84 -12.20 -9.89
N GLY A 326 -22.91 -13.43 -9.40
CA GLY A 326 -21.78 -14.36 -9.39
C GLY A 326 -21.04 -14.35 -8.05
N PRO A 327 -19.86 -13.72 -7.94
CA PRO A 327 -19.03 -13.81 -6.73
C PRO A 327 -19.57 -12.99 -5.56
N SER A 328 -20.63 -12.19 -5.75
CA SER A 328 -21.25 -11.35 -4.71
C SER A 328 -20.25 -10.40 -4.02
N CYS A 329 -19.18 -10.02 -4.72
CA CYS A 329 -18.15 -9.11 -4.25
C CYS A 329 -17.66 -8.16 -5.35
N TRP A 330 -17.06 -7.04 -4.95
CA TRP A 330 -16.45 -6.04 -5.82
C TRP A 330 -15.20 -5.44 -5.17
N LEU A 331 -14.49 -4.59 -5.91
CA LEU A 331 -13.37 -3.82 -5.37
C LEU A 331 -13.84 -2.41 -5.00
N ALA A 332 -13.63 -2.01 -3.76
CA ALA A 332 -13.79 -0.63 -3.27
C ALA A 332 -12.47 -0.20 -2.62
N ASP A 333 -11.91 0.93 -3.06
CA ASP A 333 -10.61 1.42 -2.58
C ASP A 333 -9.48 0.37 -2.60
N SER A 334 -9.47 -0.49 -3.62
CA SER A 334 -8.55 -1.63 -3.77
C SER A 334 -8.69 -2.74 -2.73
N ILE A 335 -9.82 -2.77 -2.01
CA ILE A 335 -10.19 -3.82 -1.05
C ILE A 335 -11.33 -4.63 -1.65
N VAL A 336 -11.26 -5.96 -1.52
CA VAL A 336 -12.38 -6.84 -1.88
C VAL A 336 -13.48 -6.68 -0.83
N SER A 337 -14.64 -6.18 -1.25
CA SER A 337 -15.84 -6.03 -0.44
C SER A 337 -16.91 -7.02 -0.90
N HIS A 338 -17.53 -7.71 0.04
CA HIS A 338 -18.68 -8.57 -0.21
C HIS A 338 -19.98 -7.76 -0.03
N ASN A 339 -21.07 -8.15 -0.69
CA ASN A 339 -22.37 -7.49 -0.47
C ASN A 339 -22.82 -7.69 0.98
N SER A 340 -23.13 -6.59 1.67
CA SER A 340 -23.63 -6.61 3.04
C SER A 340 -25.15 -6.74 3.08
N GLY A 341 -25.83 -6.20 2.06
CA GLY A 341 -27.28 -5.98 2.06
C GLY A 341 -28.11 -7.24 2.17
N ALA A 342 -27.82 -8.31 1.41
CA ALA A 342 -28.71 -9.47 1.38
C ALA A 342 -28.76 -10.22 2.73
N LEU A 343 -27.60 -10.52 3.32
CA LEU A 343 -27.55 -11.33 4.55
C LEU A 343 -28.22 -10.63 5.74
N GLU A 344 -27.97 -9.34 5.92
CA GLU A 344 -28.50 -8.58 7.04
C GLU A 344 -29.93 -8.11 6.80
N GLN A 345 -30.33 -7.79 5.56
CA GLN A 345 -31.72 -7.43 5.24
C GLN A 345 -32.64 -8.64 5.27
N ASP A 346 -32.21 -9.79 4.75
CA ASP A 346 -33.00 -11.02 4.68
C ASP A 346 -33.07 -11.77 6.02
N ALA A 347 -32.10 -11.56 6.91
CA ALA A 347 -32.12 -12.18 8.23
C ALA A 347 -33.37 -11.79 9.02
N ASP A 348 -34.11 -12.80 9.47
CA ASP A 348 -35.19 -12.63 10.44
C ASP A 348 -34.63 -12.27 11.82
N ILE A 349 -33.44 -12.79 12.16
CA ILE A 349 -32.72 -12.53 13.41
C ILE A 349 -31.22 -12.34 13.13
N VAL A 350 -30.62 -11.29 13.69
CA VAL A 350 -29.16 -11.09 13.73
C VAL A 350 -28.72 -11.12 15.19
N MET A 351 -27.80 -12.01 15.53
CA MET A 351 -27.23 -12.16 16.88
C MET A 351 -25.72 -12.05 16.84
N PHE A 352 -25.16 -11.28 17.78
CA PHE A 352 -23.73 -11.23 18.03
C PHE A 352 -23.42 -12.01 19.30
N ILE A 353 -22.28 -12.70 19.31
CA ILE A 353 -21.76 -13.40 20.48
C ILE A 353 -20.54 -12.65 20.98
N TYR A 354 -20.62 -12.12 22.20
CA TYR A 354 -19.51 -11.46 22.85
C TYR A 354 -19.07 -12.24 24.09
N ARG A 355 -17.79 -12.61 24.14
CA ARG A 355 -17.17 -13.31 25.26
C ARG A 355 -16.03 -12.48 25.80
N GLU A 356 -16.29 -11.70 26.84
CA GLU A 356 -15.30 -10.80 27.43
C GLU A 356 -14.06 -11.57 27.91
N GLU A 357 -14.21 -12.80 28.40
CA GLU A 357 -13.11 -13.65 28.86
C GLU A 357 -12.02 -13.89 27.79
N GLU A 358 -12.35 -13.85 26.50
CA GLU A 358 -11.39 -14.03 25.40
C GLU A 358 -10.53 -12.78 25.17
N TYR A 359 -10.98 -11.62 25.62
CA TYR A 359 -10.30 -10.33 25.45
C TYR A 359 -9.70 -9.80 26.75
N LYS A 360 -10.40 -9.95 27.86
CA LYS A 360 -10.05 -9.49 29.21
C LYS A 360 -10.46 -10.54 30.25
N PRO A 361 -9.66 -11.60 30.46
CA PRO A 361 -10.01 -12.66 31.40
C PRO A 361 -10.11 -12.14 32.84
N SER A 362 -11.21 -12.43 33.53
CA SER A 362 -11.37 -12.23 34.97
C SER A 362 -12.10 -13.44 35.58
N ASP A 363 -12.05 -13.56 36.91
CA ASP A 363 -12.80 -14.62 37.60
C ASP A 363 -14.33 -14.43 37.45
N GLU A 364 -14.79 -13.18 37.33
CA GLU A 364 -16.20 -12.80 37.21
C GLU A 364 -16.82 -13.13 35.85
N ASN A 365 -16.02 -13.13 34.77
CA ASN A 365 -16.51 -13.35 33.41
C ASN A 365 -16.21 -14.76 32.87
N ARG A 366 -15.67 -15.64 33.72
CA ARG A 366 -15.29 -16.99 33.35
C ARG A 366 -16.50 -17.82 32.91
N GLY A 367 -16.46 -18.28 31.67
CA GLY A 367 -17.57 -19.02 31.05
C GLY A 367 -18.81 -18.16 30.82
N MET A 368 -18.70 -16.83 30.80
CA MET A 368 -19.79 -15.92 30.49
C MET A 368 -19.79 -15.54 29.02
N ALA A 369 -20.97 -15.54 28.39
CA ALA A 369 -21.17 -15.00 27.05
C ALA A 369 -22.40 -14.09 27.01
N GLU A 370 -22.27 -12.98 26.29
CA GLU A 370 -23.39 -12.11 25.95
C GLU A 370 -23.87 -12.45 24.54
N ILE A 371 -25.14 -12.83 24.44
CA ILE A 371 -25.87 -12.94 23.18
C ILE A 371 -26.60 -11.63 22.96
N ILE A 372 -26.17 -10.87 21.96
CA ILE A 372 -26.70 -9.55 21.63
C ILE A 372 -27.58 -9.72 20.39
N ILE A 373 -28.90 -9.66 20.58
CA ILE A 373 -29.87 -9.70 19.49
C ILE A 373 -29.92 -8.29 18.89
N GLY A 374 -29.21 -8.08 17.78
CA GLY A 374 -29.13 -6.81 17.07
C GLY A 374 -30.31 -6.57 16.12
N LYS A 375 -30.92 -7.64 15.61
CA LYS A 375 -32.14 -7.58 14.78
C LYS A 375 -33.04 -8.77 15.11
N GLN A 376 -34.35 -8.53 15.21
CA GLN A 376 -35.35 -9.59 15.28
C GLN A 376 -36.68 -9.08 14.71
N ARG A 377 -37.11 -9.59 13.55
CA ARG A 377 -38.31 -9.08 12.85
C ARG A 377 -39.61 -9.30 13.63
N ASN A 378 -39.69 -10.41 14.36
CA ASN A 378 -40.89 -10.87 15.05
C ASN A 378 -40.74 -10.87 16.58
N GLY A 379 -39.85 -10.05 17.13
CA GLY A 379 -39.60 -10.06 18.57
C GLY A 379 -38.59 -9.03 19.05
N PRO A 380 -38.34 -8.97 20.36
CA PRO A 380 -37.50 -7.94 20.96
C PRO A 380 -36.02 -8.15 20.65
N THR A 381 -35.31 -7.05 20.45
CA THR A 381 -33.85 -7.00 20.48
C THR A 381 -33.33 -6.86 21.92
N GLY A 382 -32.03 -7.03 22.11
CA GLY A 382 -31.38 -6.83 23.40
C GLY A 382 -30.32 -7.87 23.74
N THR A 383 -29.68 -7.69 24.88
CA THR A 383 -28.58 -8.56 25.33
C THR A 383 -29.06 -9.55 26.39
N ARG A 384 -28.59 -10.79 26.29
CA ARG A 384 -28.78 -11.83 27.31
C ARG A 384 -27.44 -12.47 27.67
N LYS A 385 -27.20 -12.60 28.98
CA LYS A 385 -26.03 -13.30 29.51
C LYS A 385 -26.34 -14.78 29.63
N LEU A 386 -25.46 -15.60 29.08
CA LEU A 386 -25.53 -17.06 29.09
C LEU A 386 -24.20 -17.64 29.60
N ALA A 387 -24.27 -18.85 30.12
CA ALA A 387 -23.11 -19.66 30.41
C ALA A 387 -22.58 -20.31 29.13
N PHE A 388 -21.28 -20.23 28.86
CA PHE A 388 -20.62 -20.92 27.77
C PHE A 388 -19.77 -22.08 28.32
N ILE A 389 -20.15 -23.31 27.97
CA ILE A 389 -19.46 -24.53 28.37
C ILE A 389 -18.52 -24.93 27.24
N LYS A 390 -17.24 -24.58 27.40
CA LYS A 390 -16.20 -24.66 26.38
C LYS A 390 -15.98 -26.09 25.86
N GLU A 391 -16.08 -27.07 26.75
CA GLU A 391 -15.86 -28.49 26.45
C GLU A 391 -16.87 -29.03 25.41
N PHE A 392 -18.07 -28.45 25.38
CA PHE A 392 -19.16 -28.87 24.51
C PHE A 392 -19.57 -27.81 23.48
N THR A 393 -18.92 -26.65 23.47
CA THR A 393 -19.31 -25.48 22.65
C THR A 393 -20.81 -25.16 22.79
N ARG A 394 -21.30 -25.17 24.04
CA ARG A 394 -22.74 -25.08 24.35
C ARG A 394 -23.04 -23.84 25.19
N PHE A 395 -24.15 -23.18 24.88
CA PHE A 395 -24.71 -22.11 25.70
C PHE A 395 -25.83 -22.64 26.58
N GLU A 396 -25.81 -22.27 27.86
CA GLU A 396 -26.86 -22.60 28.83
C GLU A 396 -27.36 -21.36 29.56
N ASN A 397 -28.54 -21.49 30.19
CA ASN A 397 -29.04 -20.46 31.08
C ASN A 397 -28.03 -20.21 32.20
N LEU A 398 -27.77 -18.93 32.44
CA LEU A 398 -26.91 -18.53 33.54
C LEU A 398 -27.58 -18.94 34.86
N GLN A 399 -27.00 -19.92 35.56
CA GLN A 399 -27.55 -20.42 36.82
C GLN A 399 -27.28 -19.42 37.98
N PRO A 400 -28.12 -19.39 39.03
CA PRO A 400 -28.02 -18.43 40.14
C PRO A 400 -26.70 -18.45 40.91
N GLN A 401 -25.89 -19.50 40.77
CA GLN A 401 -24.58 -19.61 41.43
C GLN A 401 -23.46 -18.76 40.80
N TRP A 402 -23.69 -18.08 39.67
CA TRP A 402 -22.85 -16.95 39.25
C TRP A 402 -23.31 -15.69 39.99
N LYS A 403 -23.05 -15.62 41.30
CA LYS A 403 -23.11 -14.35 42.03
C LYS A 403 -21.80 -13.60 41.79
N THR A 404 -21.96 -12.32 41.45
CA THR A 404 -20.96 -11.23 41.48
C THR A 404 -19.90 -11.40 42.53
#